data_AF-A0A447MXV7-F1
#
_entry.id   AF-A0A447MXV7-F1
#
_cell.length_a   1.000
_cell.length_b   1.000
_cell.length_c   1.000
_cell.angle_alpha   90.00
_cell.angle_beta   90.00
_cell.angle_gamma   90.00
#
_symmetry.space_group_name_H-M   'P 1'
#
loop_
_entity.id
_entity.type
_entity.pdbx_description
1 polymer ?
#
loop_
_entity_poly.entity_id
_entity_poly.type
_entity_poly.pdbx_seq_one_letter_code
_entity_poly.pdbx_strand_id
1 'polypeptide(L)'
;MAKRQALLHGAACILCGALILPVSAADNLHFSGSLVASPCTLTMQGTGIAEVDFSSLDSSDFTPDGQSARKPLVFELTDCDSALSNGVQVTFTGTESDRNARYPGHR
;
A
#
# COMPACT_ATOMS: atom_id res chain seq x y z
N MET A 1 48.78 0.01 -72.72
CA MET A 1 48.41 -1.32 -72.18
C MET A 1 47.17 -1.14 -71.31
N ALA A 2 45.99 -1.49 -71.83
CA ALA A 2 44.72 -1.28 -71.14
C ALA A 2 44.40 -2.47 -70.21
N LYS A 3 44.25 -2.21 -68.91
CA LYS A 3 43.96 -3.23 -67.90
C LYS A 3 42.44 -3.29 -67.68
N ARG A 4 41.78 -4.26 -68.32
CA ARG A 4 40.37 -4.61 -68.05
C ARG A 4 40.33 -5.42 -66.75
N GLN A 5 39.89 -4.79 -65.66
CA GLN A 5 39.49 -5.50 -64.43
C GLN A 5 38.09 -5.03 -64.07
N ALA A 6 37.10 -5.66 -64.71
CA ALA A 6 35.72 -5.60 -64.32
C ALA A 6 35.28 -7.03 -63.98
N LEU A 7 34.36 -7.11 -63.02
CA LEU A 7 33.65 -8.30 -62.58
C LEU A 7 34.49 -9.28 -61.76
N LEU A 8 34.54 -9.10 -60.43
CA LEU A 8 34.47 -10.26 -59.53
C LEU A 8 34.09 -9.92 -58.08
N HIS A 9 33.39 -8.81 -57.77
CA HIS A 9 33.00 -8.46 -56.39
C HIS A 9 31.49 -8.19 -56.24
N GLY A 10 30.67 -8.77 -57.12
CA GLY A 10 29.22 -8.54 -57.13
C GLY A 10 28.35 -9.69 -56.60
N ALA A 11 28.93 -10.85 -56.25
CA ALA A 11 28.16 -12.07 -56.01
C ALA A 11 28.06 -12.51 -54.53
N ALA A 12 28.85 -11.92 -53.62
CA ALA A 12 28.92 -12.42 -52.24
C ALA A 12 27.95 -11.74 -51.24
N CYS A 13 27.36 -10.59 -51.57
CA CYS A 13 26.46 -9.87 -50.65
C CYS A 13 24.96 -10.14 -50.87
N ILE A 14 24.57 -10.89 -51.91
CA ILE A 14 23.15 -11.09 -52.26
C ILE A 14 22.54 -12.28 -51.50
N LEU A 15 23.34 -13.17 -50.91
CA LEU A 15 22.82 -14.32 -50.14
C LEU A 15 22.43 -14.00 -48.68
N CYS A 16 22.75 -12.81 -48.14
CA CYS A 16 22.36 -12.44 -46.77
C CYS A 16 20.99 -11.73 -46.68
N GLY A 17 20.35 -11.38 -47.80
CA GLY A 17 19.08 -10.63 -47.83
C GLY A 17 17.81 -11.49 -47.79
N ALA A 18 17.91 -12.83 -47.80
CA ALA A 18 16.77 -13.71 -48.03
C ALA A 18 16.14 -14.34 -46.77
N LEU A 19 16.50 -13.88 -45.57
CA LEU A 19 15.95 -14.41 -44.31
C LEU A 19 15.44 -13.27 -43.41
N ILE A 20 14.49 -12.48 -43.90
CA ILE A 20 13.60 -11.72 -43.03
C ILE A 20 12.34 -12.57 -42.87
N LEU A 21 12.41 -13.57 -41.99
CA LEU A 21 11.20 -14.27 -41.56
C LEU A 21 10.38 -13.28 -40.72
N PRO A 22 9.06 -13.14 -40.94
CA PRO A 22 8.22 -12.35 -40.06
C PRO A 22 8.23 -13.02 -38.68
N VAL A 23 8.88 -12.38 -37.71
CA VAL A 23 8.73 -12.74 -36.29
C VAL A 23 7.34 -12.29 -35.88
N SER A 24 6.41 -13.24 -35.70
CA SER A 24 5.14 -12.97 -35.03
C SER A 24 5.31 -13.23 -33.53
N ALA A 25 5.16 -12.19 -32.71
CA ALA A 25 4.90 -12.39 -31.30
C ALA A 25 3.45 -12.87 -31.13
N ALA A 26 3.21 -13.79 -30.21
CA ALA A 26 1.85 -14.17 -29.86
C ALA A 26 1.25 -13.09 -28.94
N ASP A 27 0.04 -12.63 -29.25
CA ASP A 27 -0.75 -11.76 -28.39
C ASP A 27 -1.43 -12.62 -27.31
N ASN A 28 -0.63 -13.17 -26.39
CA ASN A 28 -1.07 -14.08 -25.35
C ASN A 28 -0.86 -13.54 -23.92
N LEU A 29 -0.59 -12.24 -23.79
CA LEU A 29 -0.48 -11.57 -22.50
C LEU A 29 -1.84 -10.97 -22.12
N HIS A 30 -2.46 -11.53 -21.09
CA HIS A 30 -3.68 -11.01 -20.49
C HIS A 30 -3.40 -10.62 -19.04
N PHE A 31 -3.62 -9.34 -18.73
CA PHE A 31 -3.63 -8.84 -17.36
C PHE A 31 -5.08 -8.80 -16.87
N SER A 32 -5.33 -9.39 -15.70
CA SER A 32 -6.62 -9.29 -15.00
C SER A 32 -6.38 -8.98 -13.53
N GLY A 33 -7.33 -8.27 -12.93
CA GLY A 33 -7.27 -7.85 -11.54
C GLY A 33 -8.55 -7.14 -11.14
N SER A 34 -8.73 -6.93 -9.83
CA SER A 34 -9.80 -6.11 -9.30
C SER A 34 -9.28 -4.70 -9.06
N LEU A 35 -10.01 -3.68 -9.51
CA LEU A 35 -9.75 -2.30 -9.15
C LEU A 35 -10.46 -2.02 -7.83
N VAL A 36 -9.70 -1.98 -6.74
CA VAL A 36 -10.21 -1.64 -5.42
C VAL A 36 -9.97 -0.15 -5.21
N ALA A 37 -11.06 0.62 -5.21
CA ALA A 37 -11.02 2.04 -4.89
C ALA A 37 -11.25 2.19 -3.38
N SER A 38 -10.20 2.54 -2.63
CA SER A 38 -10.35 2.96 -1.22
C SER A 38 -10.58 4.48 -1.21
N PRO A 39 -11.61 4.99 -0.51
CA PRO A 39 -11.91 6.41 -0.50
C PRO A 39 -10.87 7.26 0.23
N CYS A 40 -10.04 6.66 1.07
CA CYS A 40 -8.89 7.26 1.76
C CYS A 40 -7.85 6.19 2.09
N THR A 41 -6.63 6.62 2.40
CA THR A 41 -5.54 5.79 2.94
C THR A 41 -5.32 6.12 4.42
N LEU A 42 -5.22 5.10 5.27
CA LEU A 42 -4.93 5.28 6.70
C LEU A 42 -3.43 5.42 6.94
N THR A 43 -3.00 6.53 7.55
CA THR A 43 -1.60 6.78 7.86
C THR A 43 -1.15 5.94 9.07
N MET A 44 0.02 5.31 8.96
CA MET A 44 0.64 4.59 10.08
C MET A 44 1.55 5.52 10.89
N GLN A 45 1.49 5.40 12.21
CA GLN A 45 2.40 6.06 13.15
C GLN A 45 3.36 5.01 13.72
N GLY A 46 4.56 4.91 13.16
CA GLY A 46 5.55 3.90 13.55
C GLY A 46 5.09 2.49 13.18
N THR A 47 4.96 1.60 14.17
CA THR A 47 4.50 0.21 13.98
C THR A 47 2.99 0.05 14.13
N GLY A 48 2.27 1.11 14.53
CA GLY A 48 0.85 1.09 14.77
C GLY A 48 0.08 2.13 13.97
N ILE A 49 -1.22 2.19 14.19
CA ILE A 49 -2.13 3.16 13.56
C ILE A 49 -2.18 4.44 14.40
N ALA A 50 -2.32 4.27 15.70
CA ALA A 50 -2.32 5.32 16.70
C ALA A 50 -2.02 4.69 18.06
N GLU A 51 -1.35 5.44 18.94
CA GLU A 51 -1.09 5.04 20.32
C GLU A 51 -1.58 6.15 21.26
N VAL A 52 -2.19 5.76 22.38
CA VAL A 52 -2.66 6.70 23.40
C VAL A 52 -1.90 6.45 24.69
N ASP A 53 -1.00 7.39 25.02
CA ASP A 53 -0.24 7.35 26.27
C ASP A 53 -0.97 8.13 27.39
N PHE A 54 -1.42 7.40 28.40
CA PHE A 54 -2.03 7.94 29.60
C PHE A 54 -1.00 8.37 30.65
N SER A 55 0.29 8.12 30.43
CA SER A 55 1.37 8.28 31.40
C SER A 55 1.10 7.52 32.71
N SER A 56 1.94 7.73 33.73
CA SER A 56 1.67 7.18 35.06
C SER A 56 0.48 7.89 35.69
N LEU A 57 -0.55 7.13 36.06
CA LEU A 57 -1.74 7.61 36.76
C LEU A 57 -1.73 7.12 38.21
N ASP A 58 -2.24 7.94 39.11
CA ASP A 58 -2.50 7.59 40.51
C ASP A 58 -4.00 7.62 40.85
N SER A 59 -4.36 7.23 42.07
CA SER A 59 -5.77 7.16 42.48
C SER A 59 -6.48 8.51 42.52
N SER A 60 -5.73 9.61 42.68
CA SER A 60 -6.29 10.97 42.70
C SER A 60 -6.70 11.43 41.30
N ASP A 61 -6.03 10.95 40.25
CA ASP A 61 -6.39 11.26 38.86
C ASP A 61 -7.79 10.79 38.46
N PHE A 62 -8.35 9.81 39.19
CA PHE A 62 -9.70 9.29 38.95
C PHE A 62 -10.76 9.91 39.87
N THR A 63 -10.39 10.82 40.78
CA THR A 63 -11.33 11.40 41.73
C THR A 63 -11.85 12.74 41.18
N PRO A 64 -13.16 13.05 41.26
CA PRO A 64 -14.24 12.28 41.92
C PRO A 64 -14.99 11.31 41.01
N ASP A 65 -14.86 11.45 39.69
CA ASP A 65 -15.81 10.86 38.72
C ASP A 65 -15.43 9.44 38.25
N GLY A 66 -14.39 8.85 38.83
CA GLY A 66 -13.86 7.53 38.47
C GLY A 66 -13.14 7.49 37.12
N GLN A 67 -12.80 8.65 36.55
CA GLN A 67 -12.23 8.77 35.20
C GLN A 67 -11.01 9.68 35.22
N SER A 68 -9.94 9.27 34.54
CA SER A 68 -8.78 10.13 34.30
C SER A 68 -9.09 11.22 33.27
N ALA A 69 -8.16 12.15 33.09
CA ALA A 69 -8.24 13.13 32.02
C ALA A 69 -8.37 12.45 30.64
N ARG A 70 -9.30 12.94 29.81
CA ARG A 70 -9.50 12.42 28.46
C ARG A 70 -8.26 12.67 27.60
N LYS A 71 -7.85 11.66 26.86
CA LYS A 71 -6.77 11.75 25.85
C LYS A 71 -7.37 11.65 24.44
N PRO A 72 -6.92 12.47 23.49
CA PRO A 72 -7.36 12.36 22.11
C PRO A 72 -6.79 11.09 21.46
N LEU A 73 -7.62 10.40 20.69
CA LEU A 73 -7.22 9.35 19.75
C LEU A 73 -7.45 9.89 18.34
N VAL A 74 -6.41 9.95 17.53
CA VAL A 74 -6.44 10.58 16.20
C VAL A 74 -6.07 9.57 15.14
N PHE A 75 -6.94 9.43 14.14
CA PHE A 75 -6.67 8.66 12.92
C PHE A 75 -6.48 9.64 11.78
N GLU A 76 -5.30 9.63 11.16
CA GLU A 76 -4.99 10.48 10.02
C GLU A 76 -5.26 9.71 8.72
N LEU A 77 -5.97 10.36 7.80
CA LEU A 77 -6.33 9.81 6.51
C LEU A 77 -5.75 10.71 5.42
N THR A 78 -5.08 10.10 4.45
CA THR A 78 -4.48 10.77 3.28
C THR A 78 -5.12 10.26 1.99
N ASP A 79 -4.83 10.94 0.88
CA ASP A 79 -5.24 10.52 -0.47
C ASP A 79 -6.75 10.27 -0.59
N CYS A 80 -7.54 11.13 0.06
CA CYS A 80 -8.98 10.98 0.08
C CYS A 80 -9.63 11.48 -1.21
N ASP A 81 -10.52 10.66 -1.78
CA ASP A 81 -11.39 11.04 -2.89
C ASP A 81 -12.86 11.10 -2.44
N SER A 82 -13.35 12.34 -2.28
CA SER A 82 -14.73 12.61 -1.87
C SER A 82 -15.79 12.17 -2.89
N ALA A 83 -15.41 11.85 -4.13
CA ALA A 83 -16.33 11.27 -5.10
C ALA A 83 -16.66 9.81 -4.77
N LEU A 84 -15.80 9.12 -4.02
CA LEU A 84 -15.95 7.71 -3.64
C LEU A 84 -16.66 7.52 -2.29
N SER A 85 -16.47 8.42 -1.34
CA SER A 85 -17.15 8.38 -0.04
C SER A 85 -17.28 9.77 0.59
N ASN A 86 -18.36 9.95 1.35
CA ASN A 86 -18.66 11.18 2.07
C ASN A 86 -18.35 11.10 3.58
N GLY A 87 -17.80 9.98 4.05
CA GLY A 87 -17.52 9.79 5.47
C GLY A 87 -16.80 8.49 5.78
N VAL A 88 -16.44 8.36 7.06
CA VAL A 88 -15.67 7.23 7.59
C VAL A 88 -16.42 6.65 8.78
N GLN A 89 -16.52 5.32 8.81
CA GLN A 89 -16.99 4.58 9.97
C GLN A 89 -15.81 3.91 10.65
N VAL A 90 -15.66 4.12 11.95
CA VAL A 90 -14.62 3.48 12.76
C VAL A 90 -15.28 2.51 13.72
N THR A 91 -14.81 1.26 13.71
CA THR A 91 -15.28 0.20 14.61
C THR A 91 -14.13 -0.20 15.50
N PHE A 92 -14.34 -0.12 16.82
CA PHE A 92 -13.39 -0.61 17.81
C PHE A 92 -13.76 -2.03 18.23
N THR A 93 -12.77 -2.89 18.32
CA THR A 93 -12.92 -4.27 18.80
C THR A 93 -11.84 -4.58 19.82
N GLY A 94 -12.17 -5.30 20.87
CA GLY A 94 -11.23 -5.69 21.90
C GLY A 94 -11.90 -6.51 23.00
N THR A 95 -11.11 -6.93 23.97
CA THR A 95 -11.62 -7.61 25.17
C THR A 95 -12.29 -6.57 26.06
N GLU A 96 -13.57 -6.76 26.37
CA GLU A 96 -14.28 -5.93 27.33
C GLU A 96 -13.72 -6.15 28.74
N SER A 97 -13.64 -5.09 29.54
CA SER A 97 -13.26 -5.20 30.94
C SER A 97 -14.42 -5.79 31.74
N ASP A 98 -14.16 -6.87 32.48
CA ASP A 98 -15.16 -7.44 33.38
C ASP A 98 -15.55 -6.42 34.46
N ARG A 99 -16.83 -6.05 34.50
CA ARG A 99 -17.39 -5.13 35.51
C ARG A 99 -17.15 -5.58 36.96
N ASN A 100 -16.83 -6.86 37.17
CA ASN A 100 -16.54 -7.46 38.47
C ASN A 100 -15.09 -7.96 38.62
N ALA A 101 -14.18 -7.63 37.70
CA ALA A 101 -12.75 -7.88 37.90
C ALA A 101 -12.23 -6.96 39.00
N ARG A 102 -12.43 -7.39 40.24
CA ARG A 102 -11.76 -6.87 41.43
C ARG A 102 -10.26 -7.03 41.18
N TYR A 103 -9.58 -5.92 40.92
CA TYR A 103 -8.13 -5.86 40.73
C TYR A 103 -7.43 -6.59 41.90
N PRO A 104 -6.80 -7.75 41.69
CA PRO A 104 -6.13 -8.48 42.75
C PRO A 104 -4.75 -7.86 42.94
N GLY A 105 -4.67 -6.72 43.64
CA GLY A 105 -3.41 -5.97 43.64
C GLY A 105 -3.17 -4.91 44.71
N HIS A 106 -4.04 -4.77 45.72
CA HIS A 106 -3.75 -3.86 46.84
C HIS A 106 -3.86 -4.59 48.17
N ARG A 107 -2.69 -4.95 48.71
CA ARG A 107 -2.45 -5.15 50.14
C ARG A 107 -1.37 -4.17 50.55
#